data_AF-A0A958Q4T2-F1
#
_entry.id   AF-A0A958Q4T2-F1
#
_cell.length_a   1.000
_cell.length_b   1.000
_cell.length_c   1.000
_cell.angle_alpha   90.00
_cell.angle_beta   90.00
_cell.angle_gamma   90.00
#
_symmetry.space_group_name_H-M   'P 1'
#
loop_
_entity.id
_entity.type
_entity.pdbx_description
1 polymer ?
#
loop_
_entity_poly.entity_id
_entity_poly.type
_entity_poly.pdbx_seq_one_letter_code
_entity_poly.pdbx_strand_id
1 'polypeptide(L)'
;ISMNPKGSPWCNGSQESFFGRFKVEFGDFGRFDTYANLLEELYSQLHYFTYVRIKTRLKMAPAEFREKWEERQQKLSTGCKSPPRPLYHTFVAKVDRAGCAALELLPCGAPLRTASADSG
;
A
#
# COMPACT_ATOMS: atom_id res chain seq x y z
N ILE A 1 0.32 -0.92 16.92
CA ILE A 1 -0.63 0.21 16.98
C ILE A 1 -1.52 0.12 15.74
N SER A 2 -2.84 0.27 15.85
CA SER A 2 -3.75 0.23 14.68
C SER A 2 -4.14 1.65 14.26
N MET A 3 -4.43 1.87 12.97
CA MET A 3 -4.86 3.16 12.42
C MET A 3 -6.32 3.53 12.76
N ASN A 4 -7.05 2.63 13.43
CA ASN A 4 -8.45 2.86 13.79
C ASN A 4 -8.56 3.66 15.09
N PRO A 5 -9.67 4.42 15.29
CA PRO A 5 -9.95 5.09 16.55
C PRO A 5 -9.84 4.13 17.74
N LYS A 6 -9.26 4.59 18.85
CA LYS A 6 -9.18 3.79 20.08
C LYS A 6 -10.57 3.38 20.52
N GLY A 7 -10.74 2.11 20.89
CA GLY A 7 -12.04 1.57 21.30
C GLY A 7 -13.01 1.26 20.16
N SER A 8 -12.55 1.14 18.90
CA SER A 8 -13.39 0.77 17.75
C SER A 8 -13.09 -0.65 17.19
N PRO A 9 -13.30 -1.73 17.96
CA PRO A 9 -13.02 -3.10 17.52
C PRO A 9 -13.84 -3.52 16.28
N TRP A 10 -15.05 -2.98 16.11
CA TRP A 10 -15.92 -3.30 14.98
C TRP A 10 -15.31 -2.92 13.62
N CYS A 11 -14.41 -1.93 13.57
CA CYS A 11 -13.73 -1.53 12.34
C CYS A 11 -12.67 -2.56 11.87
N ASN A 12 -12.28 -3.52 12.72
CA ASN A 12 -11.29 -4.55 12.40
C ASN A 12 -11.90 -5.89 11.97
N GLY A 13 -13.23 -6.04 12.04
CA GLY A 13 -13.90 -7.33 11.88
C GLY A 13 -13.61 -8.05 10.55
N SER A 14 -13.38 -7.29 9.47
CA SER A 14 -12.98 -7.87 8.17
C SER A 14 -11.60 -8.51 8.20
N GLN A 15 -10.61 -7.83 8.81
CA GLN A 15 -9.24 -8.34 8.94
C GLN A 15 -9.21 -9.52 9.91
N GLU A 16 -9.91 -9.42 11.04
CA GLU A 16 -10.01 -10.51 12.03
C GLU A 16 -10.62 -11.76 11.43
N SER A 17 -11.73 -11.61 10.69
CA SER A 17 -12.38 -12.73 10.00
C SER A 17 -11.47 -13.38 8.95
N PHE A 18 -10.66 -12.56 8.25
CA PHE A 18 -9.69 -13.06 7.29
C PHE A 18 -8.58 -13.85 7.98
N PHE A 19 -7.91 -13.27 8.98
CA PHE A 19 -6.79 -13.92 9.67
C PHE A 19 -7.23 -15.16 10.46
N GLY A 20 -8.46 -15.18 10.99
CA GLY A 20 -9.02 -16.36 11.63
C GLY A 20 -9.11 -17.55 10.67
N ARG A 21 -9.69 -17.35 9.48
CA ARG A 21 -9.77 -18.40 8.45
C ARG A 21 -8.42 -18.77 7.88
N PHE A 22 -7.58 -17.77 7.62
CA PHE A 22 -6.25 -17.97 7.06
C PHE A 22 -5.40 -18.88 7.95
N LYS A 23 -5.34 -18.61 9.27
CA LYS A 23 -4.55 -19.43 10.21
C LYS A 23 -5.07 -20.86 10.31
N VAL A 24 -6.39 -21.05 10.31
CA VAL A 24 -7.00 -22.39 10.36
C VAL A 24 -6.69 -23.19 9.09
N GLU A 25 -6.83 -22.57 7.91
CA GLU A 25 -6.56 -23.23 6.62
C GLU A 25 -5.06 -23.43 6.37
N PHE A 26 -4.21 -22.49 6.81
CA PHE A 26 -2.75 -22.60 6.68
C PHE A 26 -2.19 -23.70 7.59
N GLY A 27 -2.75 -23.87 8.80
CA GLY A 27 -2.34 -24.90 9.74
C GLY A 27 -1.07 -24.52 10.52
N ASP A 28 -0.31 -25.53 10.94
CA ASP A 28 0.90 -25.33 11.72
C ASP A 28 2.07 -24.81 10.85
N PHE A 29 2.71 -23.73 11.32
CA PHE A 29 3.89 -23.13 10.71
C PHE A 29 5.16 -23.95 10.98
N GLY A 30 5.17 -24.78 12.03
CA GLY A 30 6.30 -25.64 12.38
C GLY A 30 6.47 -26.87 11.49
N ARG A 31 5.53 -27.13 10.56
CA ARG A 31 5.57 -28.30 9.68
C ARG A 31 6.61 -28.25 8.56
N PHE A 32 7.26 -27.10 8.35
CA PHE A 32 8.21 -26.90 7.27
C PHE A 32 9.65 -27.02 7.78
N ASP A 33 10.46 -27.82 7.10
CA ASP A 33 11.87 -28.04 7.47
C ASP A 33 12.75 -26.81 7.22
N THR A 34 12.36 -25.96 6.27
CA THR A 34 13.14 -24.78 5.87
C THR A 34 12.25 -23.54 5.77
N TYR A 35 12.88 -22.38 5.98
CA TYR A 35 12.22 -21.09 5.81
C TYR A 35 11.74 -20.84 4.37
N ALA A 36 12.47 -21.35 3.38
CA ALA A 36 12.10 -21.22 1.97
C ALA A 36 10.76 -21.91 1.67
N ASN A 37 10.58 -23.15 2.17
CA ASN A 37 9.34 -23.90 1.99
C ASN A 37 8.15 -23.22 2.67
N LEU A 38 8.38 -22.67 3.87
CA LEU A 38 7.36 -21.87 4.56
C LEU A 38 6.94 -20.65 3.73
N LEU A 39 7.91 -19.94 3.15
CA LEU A 39 7.67 -18.74 2.38
C LEU A 39 6.93 -19.03 1.07
N GLU A 40 7.32 -20.10 0.37
CA GLU A 40 6.65 -20.56 -0.85
C GLU A 40 5.18 -20.89 -0.57
N GLU A 41 4.90 -21.67 0.48
CA GLU A 41 3.53 -22.01 0.85
C GLU A 41 2.73 -20.79 1.32
N LEU A 42 3.37 -19.84 2.01
CA LEU A 42 2.75 -18.56 2.37
C LEU A 42 2.34 -17.76 1.13
N TYR A 43 3.20 -17.66 0.12
CA TYR A 43 2.88 -16.98 -1.13
C TYR A 43 1.79 -17.71 -1.91
N SER A 44 1.88 -19.03 -2.01
CA SER A 44 0.86 -19.88 -2.64
C SER A 44 -0.51 -19.64 -1.99
N GLN A 45 -0.55 -19.63 -0.65
CA GLN A 45 -1.79 -19.45 0.08
C GLN A 45 -2.33 -18.03 -0.05
N LEU A 46 -1.48 -17.01 -0.01
CA LEU A 46 -1.89 -15.63 -0.24
C LEU A 46 -2.43 -15.42 -1.67
N HIS A 47 -1.78 -16.05 -2.65
CA HIS A 47 -2.23 -16.04 -4.04
C HIS A 47 -3.62 -16.69 -4.17
N TYR A 48 -3.82 -17.86 -3.55
CA TYR A 48 -5.13 -18.53 -3.53
C TYR A 48 -6.22 -17.63 -2.96
N PHE A 49 -5.99 -16.99 -1.82
CA PHE A 49 -6.97 -16.09 -1.19
C PHE A 49 -7.27 -14.82 -2.01
N THR A 50 -6.35 -14.40 -2.89
CA THR A 50 -6.47 -13.15 -3.65
C THR A 50 -7.06 -13.37 -5.05
N TYR A 51 -6.57 -14.38 -5.76
CA TYR A 51 -6.87 -14.58 -7.19
C TYR A 51 -7.79 -15.78 -7.47
N VAL A 52 -7.81 -16.78 -6.60
CA VAL A 52 -8.53 -18.04 -6.87
C VAL A 52 -9.81 -18.15 -6.06
N ARG A 53 -9.78 -17.73 -4.78
CA ARG A 53 -10.88 -17.97 -3.85
C ARG A 53 -12.12 -17.13 -4.19
N ILE A 54 -13.23 -17.81 -4.43
CA ILE A 54 -14.53 -17.16 -4.64
C ILE A 54 -15.12 -16.73 -3.30
N LYS A 55 -15.32 -15.42 -3.12
CA LYS A 55 -16.02 -14.86 -1.94
C LYS A 55 -17.54 -14.93 -2.17
N THR A 56 -18.28 -15.57 -1.27
CA THR A 56 -19.75 -15.73 -1.38
C THR A 56 -20.51 -14.42 -1.58
N ARG A 57 -20.08 -13.35 -0.90
CA ARG A 57 -20.66 -12.00 -1.06
C ARG A 57 -20.37 -11.37 -2.43
N LEU A 58 -19.20 -11.63 -3.01
CA LEU A 58 -18.74 -11.02 -4.26
C LEU A 58 -19.08 -11.88 -5.48
N LYS A 59 -19.26 -13.20 -5.30
CA LYS A 59 -19.40 -14.21 -6.36
C LYS A 59 -18.23 -14.22 -7.36
N MET A 60 -17.07 -13.72 -6.95
CA MET A 60 -15.84 -13.65 -7.75
C MET A 60 -14.61 -13.64 -6.84
N ALA A 61 -13.41 -13.71 -7.43
CA ALA A 61 -12.16 -13.55 -6.71
C ALA A 61 -11.97 -12.09 -6.23
N PRO A 62 -11.36 -11.85 -5.06
CA PRO A 62 -11.10 -10.49 -4.56
C PRO A 62 -10.30 -9.60 -5.53
N ALA A 63 -9.35 -10.18 -6.27
CA ALA A 63 -8.57 -9.46 -7.28
C ALA A 63 -9.46 -8.91 -8.41
N GLU A 64 -10.33 -9.74 -8.97
CA GLU A 64 -11.26 -9.33 -10.02
C GLU A 64 -12.22 -8.23 -9.55
N PHE A 65 -12.69 -8.32 -8.29
CA PHE A 65 -13.53 -7.28 -7.72
C PHE A 65 -12.78 -5.94 -7.62
N ARG A 66 -11.51 -5.97 -7.20
CA ARG A 66 -10.66 -4.78 -7.12
C ARG A 66 -10.47 -4.15 -8.49
N GLU A 67 -10.15 -4.94 -9.52
CA GLU A 67 -9.98 -4.44 -10.89
C GLU A 67 -11.24 -3.74 -11.41
N LYS A 68 -12.41 -4.38 -11.27
CA LYS A 68 -13.69 -3.78 -11.65
C LYS A 68 -14.01 -2.50 -10.86
N TRP A 69 -13.62 -2.45 -9.59
CA TRP A 69 -13.79 -1.26 -8.77
C TRP A 69 -12.87 -0.12 -9.24
N GLU A 70 -11.61 -0.41 -9.56
CA GLU A 70 -10.65 0.57 -10.07
C GLU A 70 -11.08 1.13 -11.42
N GLU A 71 -11.52 0.29 -12.35
CA GLU A 71 -12.09 0.74 -13.63
C GLU A 71 -13.28 1.69 -13.43
N ARG A 72 -14.16 1.37 -12.47
CA ARG A 72 -15.29 2.24 -12.13
C ARG A 72 -14.80 3.58 -11.57
N GLN A 73 -13.81 3.58 -10.69
CA GLN A 73 -13.23 4.80 -10.14
C GLN A 73 -12.57 5.64 -11.24
N GLN A 74 -11.87 5.02 -12.19
CA GLN A 74 -11.24 5.73 -13.31
C GLN A 74 -12.29 6.39 -14.22
N LYS A 75 -13.39 5.69 -14.53
CA LYS A 75 -14.52 6.26 -15.30
C LYS A 75 -15.18 7.44 -14.58
N LEU A 76 -15.25 7.40 -13.25
CA LEU A 76 -15.75 8.50 -12.43
C LEU A 76 -14.73 9.66 -12.39
N SER A 77 -13.42 9.36 -12.36
CA SER A 77 -12.36 10.36 -12.27
C SER A 77 -12.02 11.03 -13.60
N THR A 78 -12.44 10.50 -14.76
CA THR A 78 -12.16 11.10 -16.08
C THR A 78 -12.77 12.50 -16.30
N GLY A 79 -13.45 13.07 -15.31
CA GLY A 79 -13.75 14.51 -15.24
C GLY A 79 -12.59 15.41 -14.77
N CYS A 80 -11.54 14.85 -14.14
CA CYS A 80 -10.35 15.60 -13.72
C CYS A 80 -9.13 14.67 -13.70
N LYS A 81 -8.18 14.88 -14.61
CA LYS A 81 -6.93 14.10 -14.68
C LYS A 81 -6.14 14.26 -13.38
N SER A 82 -6.22 13.30 -12.47
CA SER A 82 -5.28 13.25 -11.35
C SER A 82 -3.93 12.73 -11.86
N PRO A 83 -2.81 13.35 -11.48
CA PRO A 83 -1.49 12.88 -11.88
C PRO A 83 -1.25 11.46 -11.34
N PRO A 84 -0.44 10.65 -12.04
CA PRO A 84 -0.18 9.27 -11.64
C PRO A 84 0.36 9.22 -10.21
N ARG A 85 -0.20 8.33 -9.38
CA ARG A 85 0.32 8.08 -8.04
C ARG A 85 1.72 7.47 -8.17
N PRO A 86 2.77 8.09 -7.61
CA PRO A 86 4.12 7.56 -7.69
C PRO A 86 4.21 6.22 -6.95
N LEU A 87 4.92 5.25 -7.52
CA LEU A 87 5.09 3.89 -6.98
C LEU A 87 6.03 3.79 -5.77
N TYR A 88 6.58 4.91 -5.31
CA TYR A 88 7.39 5.01 -4.09
C TYR A 88 7.50 6.49 -3.70
N HIS A 89 7.63 6.78 -2.41
CA HIS A 89 8.11 8.08 -1.98
C HIS A 89 9.63 8.06 -2.04
N THR A 90 10.25 8.66 -3.06
CA THR A 90 11.68 8.96 -2.97
C THR A 90 11.86 10.09 -1.98
N PHE A 91 12.36 9.76 -0.80
CA PHE A 91 13.05 10.75 0.03
C PHE A 91 14.32 11.16 -0.71
N VAL A 92 14.36 12.39 -1.22
CA VAL A 92 15.63 12.99 -1.64
C VAL A 92 16.30 13.51 -0.37
N ALA A 93 17.24 12.75 0.17
CA ALA A 93 18.12 13.27 1.21
C ALA A 93 19.02 14.33 0.58
N LYS A 94 18.80 15.61 0.91
CA LYS A 94 19.76 16.66 0.61
C LYS A 94 20.77 16.67 1.75
N VAL A 95 22.01 16.27 1.47
CA VAL A 95 23.12 16.43 2.41
C VAL A 95 23.47 17.91 2.40
N ASP A 96 23.11 18.64 3.45
CA ASP A 96 23.54 20.02 3.60
C ASP A 96 25.02 20.09 3.96
N ARG A 97 25.72 21.03 3.32
CA ARG A 97 27.17 21.29 3.46
C ARG A 97 27.56 21.84 4.84
N ALA A 98 26.69 21.75 5.84
CA ALA A 98 26.93 22.21 7.20
C ALA A 98 26.14 21.37 8.21
N GLY A 99 26.49 20.09 8.37
CA GLY A 99 26.47 19.34 9.64
C GLY A 99 25.20 19.25 10.51
N CYS A 100 24.06 19.84 10.16
CA CYS A 100 22.81 19.77 10.93
C CYS A 100 21.62 19.76 9.96
N ALA A 101 20.95 18.61 9.84
CA ALA A 101 19.72 18.50 9.07
C ALA A 101 18.55 19.08 9.87
N ALA A 102 17.99 20.19 9.43
CA ALA A 102 16.74 20.74 9.94
C ALA A 102 15.60 20.41 8.96
N LEU A 103 14.53 19.81 9.48
CA LEU A 103 13.37 19.39 8.70
C LEU A 103 12.36 20.55 8.60
N GLU A 104 12.56 21.47 7.66
CA GLU A 104 11.63 22.58 7.44
C GLU A 104 10.73 22.32 6.23
N LEU A 105 9.41 22.30 6.47
CA LEU A 105 8.38 22.17 5.44
C LEU A 105 8.13 23.53 4.80
N LEU A 106 8.63 23.74 3.58
CA LEU A 106 8.25 24.90 2.78
C LEU A 106 7.02 24.57 1.91
N PRO A 107 5.99 25.45 1.88
CA PRO A 107 4.84 25.26 1.00
C PRO A 107 5.22 25.44 -0.47
N CYS A 108 4.63 24.58 -1.31
CA CYS A 108 4.84 24.50 -2.75
C CYS A 108 4.30 25.77 -3.44
N GLY A 109 5.17 26.55 -4.09
CA GLY A 109 4.75 27.72 -4.87
C GLY A 109 5.75 28.86 -5.07
N ALA A 110 6.99 28.77 -4.57
CA ALA A 110 8.00 29.79 -4.87
C ALA A 110 8.49 29.66 -6.33
N PRO A 111 8.40 30.73 -7.16
CA PRO A 111 8.92 30.69 -8.52
C PRO A 111 10.44 30.53 -8.51
N LEU A 112 10.97 29.70 -9.42
CA LEU A 112 12.40 29.62 -9.71
C LEU A 112 12.91 31.01 -10.09
N ARG A 113 13.57 31.69 -9.16
CA ARG A 113 14.44 32.81 -9.52
C ARG A 113 15.64 32.24 -10.25
N THR A 114 15.69 32.40 -11.58
CA THR A 114 16.94 32.28 -12.32
C THR A 114 17.85 33.42 -11.87
N ALA A 115 18.82 33.13 -11.02
CA ALA A 115 19.92 34.04 -10.78
C ALA A 115 20.82 34.01 -12.02
N SER A 116 20.59 34.94 -12.95
CA SER A 116 21.62 35.35 -13.90
C SER A 116 22.68 36.13 -13.11
N ALA A 117 23.87 35.56 -12.94
CA ALA A 117 25.04 36.32 -12.52
C ALA A 117 25.73 36.85 -13.79
N ASP A 118 25.27 38.01 -14.24
CA ASP A 118 26.05 38.95 -15.04
C ASP A 118 26.88 39.79 -14.04
N SER A 119 28.18 39.90 -14.25
CA SER A 119 29.14 40.94 -13.79
C SER A 119 30.53 40.40 -14.14
N GLY A 120 31.36 41.05 -14.96
CA GLY A 120 31.66 42.48 -14.93
C GLY A 120 33.06 42.62 -14.35
#